data_AF-A0A259DNF2-F1
#
_entry.id   AF-A0A259DNF2-F1
#
_cell.length_a   1.000
_cell.length_b   1.000
_cell.length_c   1.000
_cell.angle_alpha   90.00
_cell.angle_beta   90.00
_cell.angle_gamma   90.00
#
_symmetry.space_group_name_H-M   'P 1'
#
loop_
_entity.id
_entity.type
_entity.pdbx_description
1 polymer ?
#
loop_
_entity_poly.entity_id
_entity_poly.type
_entity_poly.pdbx_seq_one_letter_code
_entity_poly.pdbx_strand_id
1 'polypeptide(L)' 'MRIEITKGLILSTYSTSKNNLSEILFPAGEYLANLTPEGKIEVLSSGASKAQFSFSQFREKLSLGEFVLLET' A
#
# COMPACT_ATOMS: atom_id res chain seq x y z
N MET A 1 -4.59 -10.48 1.90
CA MET A 1 -3.40 -10.48 2.80
C MET A 1 -3.45 -9.23 3.65
N ARG A 2 -2.90 -9.26 4.87
CA ARG A 2 -2.79 -8.08 5.72
C ARG A 2 -1.34 -7.66 5.81
N ILE A 3 -1.12 -6.35 5.86
CA ILE A 3 0.21 -5.80 6.09
C ILE A 3 0.13 -4.78 7.22
N GLU A 4 1.19 -4.66 7.99
CA GLU A 4 1.39 -3.56 8.91
C GLU A 4 2.42 -2.61 8.31
N ILE A 5 2.06 -1.33 8.28
CA ILE A 5 2.98 -0.23 7.99
C ILE A 5 3.61 0.18 9.30
N THR A 6 4.93 0.04 9.43
CA THR A 6 5.63 0.24 10.71
C THR A 6 5.93 1.71 11.01
N LYS A 7 6.03 2.53 9.96
CA LYS A 7 6.28 3.97 10.04
C LYS A 7 5.44 4.68 8.98
N GLY A 8 5.04 5.92 9.23
CA GLY A 8 4.29 6.69 8.24
C GLY A 8 5.00 6.71 6.88
N LEU A 9 4.35 6.22 5.83
CA LEU A 9 4.90 6.11 4.48
C LEU A 9 4.09 6.97 3.52
N ILE A 10 4.79 7.75 2.71
CA ILE A 10 4.17 8.44 1.59
C ILE A 10 4.09 7.45 0.44
N LEU A 11 2.88 7.07 0.06
CA LEU A 11 2.61 6.15 -1.03
C LEU A 11 1.89 6.88 -2.15
N SER A 12 2.28 6.58 -3.39
CA SER A 12 1.57 7.04 -4.57
C SER A 12 0.22 6.32 -4.66
N THR A 13 -0.86 7.08 -4.57
CA THR A 13 -2.22 6.58 -4.66
C THR A 13 -2.85 7.00 -5.98
N TYR A 14 -3.65 6.10 -6.52
CA TYR A 14 -4.54 6.43 -7.62
C TYR A 14 -5.89 6.81 -7.03
N SER A 15 -6.24 8.09 -7.09
CA SER A 15 -7.57 8.55 -6.69
C SER A 15 -8.51 8.46 -7.88
N THR A 16 -9.43 7.48 -7.86
CA THR A 16 -10.48 7.32 -8.88
C THR A 16 -11.28 8.61 -9.11
N SER A 17 -11.40 9.45 -8.08
CA SER A 17 -12.15 10.71 -8.13
C SER A 17 -11.47 11.83 -8.92
N LYS A 18 -10.15 11.76 -9.14
CA LYS A 18 -9.38 12.87 -9.72
C LYS A 18 -8.52 12.50 -10.93
N ASN A 19 -8.46 11.21 -11.31
CA ASN A 19 -7.64 10.72 -12.43
C ASN A 19 -6.19 11.27 -12.39
N ASN A 20 -5.66 11.44 -11.17
CA ASN A 20 -4.35 12.00 -10.89
C ASN A 20 -3.64 11.12 -9.85
N LEU A 21 -2.33 10.99 -10.00
CA LEU A 21 -1.45 10.39 -9.01
C LEU A 21 -1.30 11.37 -7.84
N SER A 22 -1.76 10.97 -6.67
CA SER A 22 -1.61 11.74 -5.44
C SER A 22 -0.75 10.98 -4.46
N GLU A 23 0.26 11.64 -3.92
CA GLU A 23 1.04 11.10 -2.81
C GLU A 23 0.26 11.28 -1.51
N ILE A 24 -0.08 10.18 -0.85
CA ILE A 24 -0.82 10.17 0.41
C ILE A 24 0.06 9.57 1.49
N LEU A 25 0.03 10.18 2.66
CA LEU A 25 0.62 9.62 3.87
C LEU A 25 -0.26 8.48 4.39
N PHE A 26 0.28 7.27 4.38
CA PHE A 26 -0.25 6.13 5.11
C PHE A 26 0.42 6.10 6.49
N PRO A 27 -0.32 6.43 7.56
CA PRO A 27 0.23 6.33 8.91
C PRO A 27 0.62 4.88 9.26
N ALA A 28 1.37 4.72 10.35
CA ALA A 28 1.66 3.38 10.84
C ALA A 28 0.37 2.68 11.31
N GLY A 29 0.24 1.39 11.02
CA GLY A 29 -0.93 0.59 11.37
C GLY A 29 -1.18 -0.55 10.40
N GLU A 30 -2.26 -1.29 10.64
CA GLU A 30 -2.66 -2.44 9.83
C GLU A 30 -3.50 -2.01 8.62
N TYR A 31 -3.16 -2.56 7.46
CA TYR A 31 -3.82 -2.31 6.19
C TYR A 31 -4.13 -3.60 5.44
N LEU A 32 -5.20 -3.55 4.65
CA LEU A 32 -5.53 -4.60 3.72
C LEU A 32 -4.69 -4.42 2.45
N ALA A 33 -3.93 -5.46 2.12
CA ALA A 33 -3.22 -5.57 0.86
C ALA A 33 -3.89 -6.63 -0.02
N ASN A 34 -4.13 -6.29 -1.28
CA ASN A 34 -4.72 -7.17 -2.28
C ASN A 34 -3.80 -7.29 -3.48
N LEU A 35 -3.67 -8.49 -4.04
CA LEU A 35 -2.96 -8.69 -5.29
C LEU A 35 -3.94 -8.45 -6.44
N THR A 36 -3.66 -7.49 -7.31
CA THR A 36 -4.48 -7.24 -8.49
C THR A 36 -4.20 -8.30 -9.56
N PRO A 37 -5.14 -8.53 -10.50
CA PRO A 37 -4.91 -9.43 -11.64
C PRO A 37 -3.72 -9.04 -12.51
N GLU A 38 -3.29 -7.77 -12.45
CA GLU A 38 -2.12 -7.25 -13.17
C GLU A 38 -0.78 -7.57 -12.45
N GLY A 39 -0.82 -8.25 -11.31
CA GLY A 39 0.37 -8.55 -10.50
C GLY A 39 0.87 -7.38 -9.65
N LYS A 40 0.03 -6.37 -9.40
CA LYS A 40 0.33 -5.25 -8.50
C LYS A 40 -0.25 -5.49 -7.12
N ILE A 41 0.30 -4.83 -6.11
CA ILE A 41 -0.24 -4.84 -4.76
C ILE A 41 -1.03 -3.55 -4.54
N GLU A 42 -2.27 -3.71 -4.11
CA GLU A 42 -3.20 -2.65 -3.73
C GLU A 42 -3.34 -2.58 -2.22
N VAL A 43 -2.97 -1.44 -1.63
CA VAL A 43 -3.19 -1.16 -0.21
C VAL A 43 -4.32 -0.16 -0.06
N LEU A 44 -5.37 -0.55 0.65
CA LEU A 44 -6.53 0.31 0.90
C LEU A 44 -6.32 1.13 2.17
N SER A 45 -6.43 2.45 2.05
CA SER A 45 -6.56 3.35 3.20
C SER A 45 -8.02 3.50 3.61
N SER A 46 -8.27 3.82 4.88
CA SER A 46 -9.61 4.04 5.46
C SER A 46 -10.46 5.08 4.71
N GLY A 47 -9.84 5.97 3.92
CA GLY A 47 -10.49 7.02 3.14
C GLY A 47 -10.52 6.78 1.63
N ALA A 48 -11.12 5.66 1.18
CA ALA A 48 -11.38 5.29 -0.23
C ALA A 48 -10.19 5.33 -1.20
N SER A 49 -8.99 5.62 -0.71
CA SER A 49 -7.77 5.82 -1.48
C SER A 49 -6.99 4.53 -1.53
N LYS A 50 -6.50 4.17 -2.71
CA LYS A 50 -5.75 2.94 -2.94
C LYS A 50 -4.33 3.28 -3.37
N ALA A 51 -3.35 2.81 -2.62
CA ALA A 51 -1.97 2.80 -3.06
C ALA A 51 -1.77 1.58 -3.95
N GLN A 52 -1.21 1.79 -5.14
CA GLN A 52 -0.87 0.72 -6.06
C GLN A 52 0.64 0.73 -6.30
N PHE A 53 1.27 -0.42 -6.13
CA PHE A 53 2.69 -0.58 -6.40
C PHE A 53 2.99 -1.97 -6.95
N SER A 54 4.10 -2.09 -7.67
CA SER A 54 4.56 -3.37 -8.20
C SER A 54 4.98 -4.33 -7.08
N PHE A 55 4.98 -5.63 -7.37
CA PHE A 55 5.48 -6.63 -6.44
C PHE A 55 6.94 -6.39 -6.02
N SER A 56 7.77 -5.87 -6.92
CA SER A 56 9.17 -5.51 -6.62
C SER A 56 9.25 -4.39 -5.58
N GLN A 57 8.46 -3.33 -5.75
CA GLN A 57 8.37 -2.25 -4.76
C GLN A 57 7.85 -2.76 -3.42
N PHE A 58 6.82 -3.60 -3.42
CA PHE A 58 6.30 -4.22 -2.21
C PHE A 58 7.38 -5.01 -1.45
N ARG A 59 8.16 -5.83 -2.17
CA ARG A 59 9.26 -6.60 -1.57
C ARG A 59 10.37 -5.73 -1.05
N GLU A 60 10.68 -4.62 -1.73
CA GLU A 60 11.66 -3.65 -1.23
C GLU A 60 11.19 -3.06 0.11
N LYS A 61 9.91 -2.65 0.20
CA LYS A 61 9.31 -2.17 1.45
C LYS A 61 9.31 -3.20 2.58
N LEU A 62 9.04 -4.46 2.26
CA LEU A 62 9.20 -5.57 3.22
C LEU A 62 10.66 -5.73 3.67
N SER A 63 11.60 -5.69 2.74
CA SER A 63 13.03 -5.84 3.05
C SER A 63 13.59 -4.69 3.89
N LEU A 64 13.04 -3.49 3.75
CA LEU A 64 13.38 -2.31 4.54
C LEU A 64 12.67 -2.30 5.91
N GLY A 65 11.80 -3.28 6.20
CA GLY A 65 10.99 -3.33 7.41
C GLY A 65 9.91 -2.25 7.47
N GLU A 66 9.62 -1.60 6.34
CA GLU A 66 8.58 -0.56 6.23
C GLU A 66 7.19 -1.19 6.17
N PHE A 67 7.11 -2.37 5.54
CA PHE A 67 5.95 -3.25 5.58
C PHE A 67 6.29 -4.52 6.36
N VAL A 68 5.32 -5.02 7.11
CA VAL A 68 5.36 -6.33 7.76
C VAL A 68 4.16 -7.12 7.23
N LEU A 69 4.39 -8.31 6.70
CA LEU A 69 3.29 -9.18 6.27
C LEU A 69 2.67 -9.83 7.50
N LEU A 70 1.38 -9.59 7.71
CA LEU A 70 0.61 -10.26 8.75
C LEU A 70 -0.11 -11.44 8.09
N GLU A 71 0.45 -12.64 8.24
CA GLU A 71 -0.22 -13.88 7.86
C GLU A 71 -1.34 -14.15 8.87
N THR A 72 -2.56 -14.34 8.38
CA THR A 72 -3.71 -14.78 9.19
C THR A 72 -4.14 -16.15 8.71
#